data_AF-L9ZTY7-F1
#
_entry.id   AF-L9ZTY7-F1
#
_cell.length_a   1.000
_cell.length_b   1.000
_cell.length_c   1.000
_cell.angle_alpha   90.00
_cell.angle_beta   90.00
_cell.angle_gamma   90.00
#
_symmetry.space_group_name_H-M   'P 1'
#
loop_
_entity.id
_entity.type
_entity.pdbx_description
1 polymer ?
#
loop_
_entity_poly.entity_id
_entity_poly.type
_entity_poly.pdbx_seq_one_letter_code
_entity_poly.pdbx_strand_id
1 'polypeptide(L)'
;MIVTRVCLIGEAGTNLQYELLSRETAREALSTYDLERPVENSLAVRTVSIGAAVSLLNDLNWYLTRFVDEALVQDPSISDDDWLSRSLATQLRNGDIEPEATAEFCKVYGLERVDAGSEPAADDATGTGDHRADADGGAKASDGPETGTGSDPGAGMSDSSRADRAGVAEPTHRLVEPLYVRRVDGEIPEYDLRDVEDTLVVRLTEAEYS
;
A
#
# COMPACT_ATOMS: atom_id res chain seq x y z
N MET A 1 -7.45 -18.81 -17.77
CA MET A 1 -7.78 -17.43 -18.22
C MET A 1 -6.54 -16.60 -18.00
N ILE A 2 -6.11 -15.84 -19.01
CA ILE A 2 -5.13 -14.78 -18.84
C ILE A 2 -5.83 -13.69 -18.02
N VAL A 3 -5.24 -13.27 -16.90
CA VAL A 3 -5.83 -12.26 -16.01
C VAL A 3 -4.83 -11.14 -15.84
N THR A 4 -5.23 -9.94 -16.24
CA THR A 4 -4.45 -8.72 -15.99
C THR A 4 -4.64 -8.31 -14.54
N ARG A 5 -3.58 -7.90 -13.86
CA ARG A 5 -3.63 -7.44 -12.47
C ARG A 5 -3.19 -6.00 -12.39
N VAL A 6 -3.87 -5.21 -11.57
CA VAL A 6 -3.43 -3.87 -11.18
C VAL A 6 -3.03 -3.95 -9.71
N CYS A 7 -1.88 -3.40 -9.35
CA CYS A 7 -1.42 -3.29 -7.97
C CYS A 7 -1.07 -1.84 -7.69
N LEU A 8 -1.74 -1.24 -6.71
CA LEU A 8 -1.47 0.10 -6.20
C LEU A 8 -0.66 -0.06 -4.92
N ILE A 9 0.46 0.65 -4.80
CA ILE A 9 1.31 0.68 -3.62
C ILE A 9 1.21 2.07 -3.00
N GLY A 10 0.86 2.15 -1.73
CA GLY A 10 0.60 3.40 -1.05
C GLY A 10 1.88 4.12 -0.61
N GLU A 11 1.79 5.45 -0.50
CA GLU A 11 2.84 6.27 0.10
C GLU A 11 3.13 5.85 1.55
N ALA A 12 4.40 5.95 1.96
CA ALA A 12 4.82 5.63 3.32
C ALA A 12 4.08 6.48 4.36
N GLY A 13 3.64 5.85 5.45
CA GLY A 13 2.90 6.53 6.53
C GLY A 13 1.42 6.77 6.25
N THR A 14 0.92 6.35 5.08
CA THR A 14 -0.49 6.40 4.72
C THR A 14 -1.08 4.99 4.72
N ASN A 15 -2.35 4.84 5.12
CA ASN A 15 -3.10 3.59 4.92
C ASN A 15 -3.87 3.68 3.59
N LEU A 16 -3.31 3.12 2.52
CA LEU A 16 -3.88 3.23 1.18
C LEU A 16 -5.31 2.72 1.09
N GLN A 17 -5.61 1.60 1.75
CA GLN A 17 -6.94 0.99 1.70
C GLN A 17 -7.98 1.91 2.33
N TYR A 18 -7.70 2.41 3.54
CA TYR A 18 -8.56 3.39 4.20
C TYR A 18 -8.72 4.61 3.30
N GLU A 19 -7.61 5.13 2.74
CA GLU A 19 -7.66 6.30 1.91
C GLU A 19 -8.54 6.09 0.68
N LEU A 20 -8.39 5.03 -0.10
CA LEU A 20 -9.23 4.82 -1.28
C LEU A 20 -10.69 4.51 -0.93
N LEU A 21 -10.95 3.61 0.03
CA LEU A 21 -12.31 3.12 0.29
C LEU A 21 -13.18 4.10 1.06
N SER A 22 -12.60 5.09 1.74
CA SER A 22 -13.38 6.14 2.41
C SER A 22 -13.90 7.20 1.44
N ARG A 23 -13.37 7.33 0.21
CA ARG A 23 -13.88 8.28 -0.79
C ARG A 23 -14.87 7.62 -1.74
N GLU A 24 -15.97 8.32 -1.99
CA GLU A 24 -17.09 7.78 -2.76
C GLU A 24 -16.70 7.36 -4.17
N THR A 25 -16.07 8.25 -4.94
CA THR A 25 -15.68 7.97 -6.34
C THR A 25 -14.67 6.83 -6.43
N ALA A 26 -13.66 6.81 -5.55
CA ALA A 26 -12.68 5.72 -5.53
C ALA A 26 -13.32 4.38 -5.15
N ARG A 27 -14.18 4.37 -4.12
CA ARG A 27 -14.91 3.19 -3.69
C ARG A 27 -15.85 2.68 -4.77
N GLU A 28 -16.56 3.56 -5.47
CA GLU A 28 -17.46 3.19 -6.56
C GLU A 28 -16.68 2.51 -7.70
N ALA A 29 -15.57 3.12 -8.14
CA ALA A 29 -14.70 2.54 -9.16
C ALA A 29 -14.16 1.16 -8.76
N LEU A 30 -13.83 0.97 -7.48
CA LEU A 30 -13.28 -0.29 -6.95
C LEU A 30 -14.34 -1.34 -6.60
N SER A 31 -15.62 -0.95 -6.45
CA SER A 31 -16.69 -1.81 -5.93
C SER A 31 -17.02 -3.03 -6.79
N THR A 32 -16.64 -2.99 -8.07
CA THR A 32 -16.88 -4.07 -9.04
C THR A 32 -15.79 -5.13 -9.05
N TYR A 33 -14.72 -4.92 -8.28
CA TYR A 33 -13.55 -5.79 -8.25
C TYR A 33 -13.40 -6.50 -6.89
N ASP A 34 -12.82 -7.70 -6.94
CA ASP A 34 -12.29 -8.35 -5.76
C ASP A 34 -10.95 -7.72 -5.39
N LEU A 35 -10.85 -7.23 -4.16
CA LEU A 35 -9.67 -6.54 -3.64
C LEU A 35 -8.73 -7.54 -2.97
N GLU A 36 -7.44 -7.41 -3.25
CA GLU A 36 -6.35 -8.19 -2.65
C GLU A 36 -5.26 -7.25 -2.08
N ARG A 37 -4.44 -7.71 -1.15
CA ARG A 37 -3.28 -6.98 -0.60
C ARG A 37 -2.02 -7.84 -0.71
N PRO A 38 -1.40 -7.96 -1.90
CA PRO A 38 -0.26 -8.85 -2.09
C PRO A 38 0.98 -8.45 -1.26
N VAL A 39 1.21 -7.14 -1.11
CA VAL A 39 2.30 -6.57 -0.33
C VAL A 39 1.78 -5.54 0.68
N GLU A 40 2.62 -5.16 1.64
CA GLU A 40 2.29 -4.15 2.63
C GLU A 40 1.88 -2.83 1.99
N ASN A 41 0.87 -2.18 2.57
CA ASN A 41 0.28 -0.93 2.07
C ASN A 41 -0.13 -0.96 0.59
N SER A 42 -0.50 -2.12 0.05
CA SER A 42 -0.99 -2.25 -1.33
C SER A 42 -2.48 -2.51 -1.43
N LEU A 43 -3.05 -2.25 -2.61
CA LEU A 43 -4.37 -2.70 -3.01
C LEU A 43 -4.30 -3.19 -4.46
N ALA A 44 -4.64 -4.46 -4.68
CA ALA A 44 -4.61 -5.08 -5.99
C ALA A 44 -6.01 -5.52 -6.44
N VAL A 45 -6.23 -5.45 -7.76
CA VAL A 45 -7.46 -5.89 -8.41
C VAL A 45 -7.15 -6.66 -9.68
N ARG A 46 -8.09 -7.50 -10.09
CA ARG A 46 -8.01 -8.28 -11.33
C ARG A 46 -8.88 -7.62 -12.39
N THR A 47 -8.31 -7.39 -13.56
CA THR A 47 -9.01 -6.85 -14.73
C THR A 47 -8.91 -7.83 -15.90
N VAL A 48 -9.70 -7.57 -16.94
CA VAL A 48 -9.78 -8.47 -18.12
C VAL A 48 -8.73 -8.17 -19.19
N SER A 49 -8.10 -7.01 -19.13
CA SER A 49 -7.09 -6.56 -20.10
C SER A 49 -6.31 -5.36 -19.59
N ILE A 50 -5.15 -5.11 -20.20
CA ILE A 50 -4.39 -3.85 -20.02
C ILE A 50 -5.25 -2.59 -20.28
N GLY A 51 -6.18 -2.66 -21.24
CA GLY A 51 -7.09 -1.56 -21.54
C GLY A 51 -8.00 -1.22 -20.36
N ALA A 52 -8.58 -2.25 -19.73
CA ALA A 52 -9.42 -2.09 -18.54
C ALA A 52 -8.61 -1.62 -17.32
N ALA A 53 -7.38 -2.15 -17.15
CA ALA A 53 -6.45 -1.70 -16.12
C ALA A 53 -6.16 -0.20 -16.24
N VAL A 54 -5.75 0.29 -17.40
CA VAL A 54 -5.43 1.72 -17.60
C VAL A 54 -6.68 2.60 -17.45
N SER A 55 -7.86 2.14 -17.90
CA SER A 55 -9.11 2.85 -17.67
C SER A 55 -9.40 3.04 -16.17
N LEU A 56 -9.29 1.98 -15.37
CA LEU A 56 -9.43 2.06 -13.92
C LEU A 56 -8.42 3.04 -13.30
N LEU A 57 -7.14 2.97 -13.71
CA LEU A 57 -6.11 3.88 -13.22
C LEU A 57 -6.41 5.35 -13.57
N ASN A 58 -7.06 5.61 -14.71
CA ASN A 58 -7.48 6.95 -15.08
C ASN A 58 -8.66 7.45 -14.24
N ASP A 59 -9.63 6.59 -13.93
CA ASP A 59 -10.74 6.92 -13.03
C ASP A 59 -10.24 7.25 -11.61
N LEU A 60 -9.17 6.58 -11.19
CA LEU A 60 -8.53 6.81 -9.89
C LEU A 60 -7.48 7.92 -9.88
N ASN A 61 -7.19 8.57 -11.02
CA ASN A 61 -5.98 9.39 -11.21
C ASN A 61 -5.75 10.44 -10.11
N TRP A 62 -6.80 11.15 -9.68
CA TRP A 62 -6.70 12.16 -8.64
C TRP A 62 -6.23 11.58 -7.30
N TYR A 63 -6.67 10.36 -6.97
CA TYR A 63 -6.28 9.64 -5.76
C TYR A 63 -4.89 9.05 -5.89
N LEU A 64 -4.54 8.54 -7.08
CA LEU A 64 -3.22 7.98 -7.35
C LEU A 64 -2.14 9.03 -7.06
N THR A 65 -2.29 10.25 -7.60
CA THR A 65 -1.33 11.34 -7.40
C THR A 65 -1.18 11.84 -5.95
N ARG A 66 -1.99 11.33 -5.02
CA ARG A 66 -2.07 11.85 -3.65
C ARG A 66 -1.76 10.82 -2.57
N PHE A 67 -1.94 9.54 -2.87
CA PHE A 67 -1.86 8.46 -1.88
C PHE A 67 -1.08 7.25 -2.37
N VAL A 68 -0.75 7.19 -3.67
CA VAL A 68 -0.11 6.04 -4.30
C VAL A 68 1.30 6.42 -4.71
N ASP A 69 2.27 5.68 -4.18
CA ASP A 69 3.67 5.75 -4.60
C ASP A 69 3.84 5.14 -5.99
N GLU A 70 3.27 3.93 -6.20
CA GLU A 70 3.41 3.19 -7.44
C GLU A 70 2.10 2.56 -7.91
N ALA A 71 1.82 2.67 -9.21
CA ALA A 71 0.69 2.00 -9.86
C ALA A 71 1.21 1.05 -10.93
N LEU A 72 1.09 -0.25 -10.65
CA LEU A 72 1.68 -1.32 -11.44
C LEU A 72 0.62 -2.14 -12.16
N VAL A 73 0.93 -2.62 -13.37
CA VAL A 73 0.05 -3.48 -14.17
C VAL A 73 0.80 -4.72 -14.62
N GLN A 74 0.31 -5.91 -14.29
CA GLN A 74 0.84 -7.19 -14.80
C GLN A 74 -0.12 -7.73 -15.85
N ASP A 75 0.36 -7.97 -17.06
CA ASP A 75 -0.44 -8.55 -18.14
C ASP A 75 0.29 -9.76 -18.75
N PRO A 76 -0.25 -11.00 -18.60
CA PRO A 76 0.41 -12.21 -19.07
C PRO A 76 0.58 -12.30 -20.59
N SER A 77 -0.06 -11.42 -21.37
CA SER A 77 0.22 -11.33 -22.82
C SER A 77 1.54 -10.61 -23.13
N ILE A 78 2.10 -9.90 -22.16
CA ILE A 78 3.36 -9.14 -22.28
C ILE A 78 4.48 -9.84 -21.51
N SER A 79 4.20 -10.24 -20.27
CA SER A 79 5.11 -10.99 -19.40
C SER A 79 4.29 -11.69 -18.31
N ASP A 80 4.62 -12.95 -18.01
CA ASP A 80 3.98 -13.69 -16.92
C ASP A 80 4.44 -13.18 -15.54
N ASP A 81 5.69 -12.70 -15.43
CA ASP A 81 6.33 -12.39 -14.16
C ASP A 81 6.56 -10.89 -13.94
N ASP A 82 6.82 -10.14 -15.02
CA ASP A 82 7.16 -8.72 -14.91
C ASP A 82 5.90 -7.84 -14.81
N TRP A 83 5.98 -6.82 -13.96
CA TRP A 83 5.01 -5.73 -13.89
C TRP A 83 5.39 -4.61 -14.84
N LEU A 84 4.41 -3.81 -15.26
CA LEU A 84 4.58 -2.61 -16.06
C LEU A 84 4.30 -1.39 -15.18
N SER A 85 5.09 -0.33 -15.30
CA SER A 85 4.70 0.98 -14.77
C SER A 85 3.40 1.45 -15.43
N ARG A 86 2.64 2.32 -14.75
CA ARG A 86 1.45 2.94 -15.33
C ARG A 86 1.73 3.63 -16.67
N SER A 87 2.86 4.32 -16.78
CA SER A 87 3.24 5.04 -18.00
C SER A 87 3.49 4.06 -19.15
N LEU A 88 4.21 2.97 -18.89
CA LEU A 88 4.49 1.94 -19.89
C LEU A 88 3.23 1.18 -20.31
N ALA A 89 2.37 0.82 -19.34
CA ALA A 89 1.08 0.20 -19.63
C ALA A 89 0.17 1.08 -20.49
N THR A 90 0.24 2.41 -20.29
CA THR A 90 -0.49 3.38 -21.10
C THR A 90 0.03 3.42 -22.54
N GLN A 91 1.36 3.42 -22.74
CA GLN A 91 1.97 3.38 -24.07
C GLN A 91 1.59 2.10 -24.83
N LEU A 92 1.65 0.94 -24.17
CA LEU A 92 1.21 -0.33 -24.76
C LEU A 92 -0.27 -0.32 -25.16
N ARG A 93 -1.15 0.19 -24.29
CA ARG A 93 -2.58 0.34 -24.60
C ARG A 93 -2.82 1.20 -25.83
N ASN A 94 -2.06 2.28 -25.98
CA ASN A 94 -2.19 3.20 -27.10
C ASN A 94 -1.57 2.65 -28.40
N GLY A 95 -0.75 1.59 -28.31
CA GLY A 95 0.03 1.08 -29.42
C GLY A 95 1.26 1.92 -29.74
N ASP A 96 1.74 2.73 -28.79
CA ASP A 96 2.90 3.60 -28.95
C ASP A 96 4.22 2.82 -28.90
N ILE A 97 4.22 1.64 -28.28
CA ILE A 97 5.37 0.74 -28.13
C ILE A 97 4.93 -0.73 -28.30
N GLU A 98 5.81 -1.56 -28.84
CA GLU A 98 5.57 -3.01 -28.96
C GLU A 98 5.95 -3.76 -27.66
N PRO A 99 5.25 -4.85 -27.29
CA PRO A 99 5.52 -5.64 -26.08
C PRO A 99 7.00 -6.02 -25.89
N GLU A 100 7.67 -6.38 -26.98
CA GLU A 100 9.05 -6.86 -27.01
C GLU A 100 10.07 -5.75 -26.68
N ALA A 101 9.73 -4.48 -26.91
CA ALA A 101 10.59 -3.33 -26.65
C ALA A 101 10.50 -2.82 -25.21
N THR A 102 9.72 -3.47 -24.34
CA THR A 102 9.43 -2.96 -22.98
C THR A 102 10.40 -3.44 -21.90
N ALA A 103 11.24 -4.44 -22.18
CA ALA A 103 12.03 -5.13 -21.17
C ALA A 103 13.37 -4.45 -20.83
N GLU A 104 13.77 -3.40 -21.54
CA GLU A 104 15.11 -2.80 -21.40
C GLU A 104 15.34 -2.13 -20.04
N PHE A 105 14.39 -1.32 -19.57
CA PHE A 105 14.51 -0.56 -18.33
C PHE A 105 13.68 -1.20 -17.23
N CYS A 106 14.30 -1.50 -16.09
CA CYS A 106 13.66 -2.21 -14.99
C CYS A 106 13.93 -1.51 -13.65
N LYS A 107 12.96 -1.61 -12.75
CA LYS A 107 13.05 -1.30 -11.32
C LYS A 107 12.74 -2.58 -10.56
N VAL A 108 13.69 -3.05 -9.77
CA VAL A 108 13.61 -4.34 -9.07
C VAL A 108 13.44 -4.08 -7.59
N TYR A 109 12.28 -4.45 -7.05
CA TYR A 109 12.04 -4.46 -5.61
C TYR A 109 12.41 -5.82 -5.04
N GLY A 110 12.99 -5.84 -3.84
CA GLY A 110 13.04 -7.06 -3.04
C GLY A 110 11.74 -7.25 -2.23
N LEU A 111 11.39 -8.50 -1.98
CA LEU A 111 10.24 -8.90 -1.16
C LEU A 111 10.74 -9.58 0.11
N GLU A 112 10.44 -8.97 1.25
CA GLU A 112 10.63 -9.57 2.57
C GLU A 112 9.31 -10.11 3.08
N ARG A 113 9.31 -11.30 3.67
CA ARG A 113 8.10 -11.86 4.29
C ARG A 113 7.74 -11.08 5.54
N VAL A 114 6.47 -10.72 5.63
CA VAL A 114 5.91 -10.17 6.88
C VAL A 114 5.47 -11.35 7.73
N ASP A 115 6.26 -11.67 8.75
CA ASP A 115 5.83 -12.63 9.76
C ASP A 115 4.56 -12.09 10.44
N ALA A 116 3.52 -12.91 10.49
CA ALA A 116 2.21 -12.58 11.08
C ALA A 116 2.24 -12.41 12.63
N GLY A 117 3.37 -11.99 13.21
CA GLY A 117 3.58 -11.93 14.65
C GLY A 117 4.76 -11.11 15.14
N SER A 118 5.33 -10.19 14.36
CA SER A 118 6.25 -9.20 14.93
C SER A 118 5.44 -7.98 15.39
N GLU A 119 4.90 -8.06 16.61
CA GLU A 119 4.60 -6.86 17.37
C GLU A 119 5.87 -5.98 17.37
N PRO A 120 5.77 -4.65 17.15
CA PRO A 120 6.93 -3.80 17.36
C PRO A 120 7.39 -4.06 18.78
N ALA A 121 8.64 -4.53 18.94
CA ALA A 121 9.23 -4.80 20.23
C ALA A 121 9.02 -3.55 21.09
N ALA A 122 8.09 -3.65 22.04
CA ALA A 122 7.88 -2.60 23.01
C ALA A 122 9.21 -2.45 23.73
N ASP A 123 9.81 -1.28 23.60
CA ASP A 123 11.03 -0.93 24.32
C ASP A 123 10.82 -1.28 25.80
N ASP A 124 11.58 -2.27 26.24
CA ASP A 124 11.55 -2.82 27.58
C ASP A 124 12.21 -1.80 28.53
N ALA A 125 11.49 -0.73 28.84
CA ALA A 125 11.88 0.22 29.88
C ALA A 125 11.48 -0.34 31.25
N THR A 126 12.26 -1.34 31.71
CA THR A 126 12.23 -1.78 33.10
C THR A 126 12.78 -0.66 33.99
N GLY A 127 11.90 0.00 34.74
CA GLY A 127 12.25 1.03 35.70
C GLY A 127 11.36 0.96 36.94
N THR A 128 11.45 -0.13 37.70
CA THR A 128 10.88 -0.21 39.05
C THR A 128 11.78 0.57 40.03
N GLY A 129 11.23 1.61 40.64
CA GLY A 129 11.85 2.40 41.69
C GLY A 129 10.79 2.90 42.69
N ASP A 130 10.74 2.21 43.81
CA ASP A 130 9.87 2.24 44.99
C ASP A 130 9.52 3.61 45.63
N HIS A 131 8.41 3.59 46.37
CA HIS A 131 7.74 4.64 47.14
C HIS A 131 8.59 5.36 48.22
N ARG A 132 8.16 6.59 48.56
CA ARG A 132 7.85 6.98 49.96
C ARG A 132 6.91 8.18 50.05
N ALA A 133 5.95 8.03 50.95
CA ALA A 133 4.90 8.97 51.34
C ALA A 133 5.44 10.12 52.22
N ASP A 134 4.69 11.22 52.34
CA ASP A 134 4.08 11.64 53.61
C ASP A 134 3.25 12.94 53.51
N ALA A 135 2.09 12.91 54.22
CA ALA A 135 1.37 14.00 54.93
C ALA A 135 0.87 15.25 54.16
N ASP A 136 -0.21 15.96 54.51
CA ASP A 136 -1.33 15.84 55.46
C ASP A 136 -2.27 17.05 55.20
N GLY A 137 -3.57 16.90 55.52
CA GLY A 137 -4.39 18.00 56.06
C GLY A 137 -5.31 18.80 55.14
N GLY A 138 -6.63 18.71 55.39
CA GLY A 138 -7.52 19.88 55.26
C GLY A 138 -8.92 19.63 54.70
N ALA A 139 -9.86 19.28 55.58
CA ALA A 139 -11.30 19.23 55.27
C ALA A 139 -11.94 20.63 55.14
N LYS A 140 -12.96 20.78 54.27
CA LYS A 140 -14.23 21.45 54.61
C LYS A 140 -15.31 21.23 53.54
N ALA A 141 -16.53 21.01 54.02
CA ALA A 141 -17.77 20.79 53.28
C ALA A 141 -18.54 22.09 53.02
N SER A 142 -19.35 22.11 51.95
CA SER A 142 -20.68 22.75 51.93
C SER A 142 -21.50 22.39 50.67
N ASP A 143 -22.76 22.02 50.94
CA ASP A 143 -24.00 21.86 50.15
C ASP A 143 -24.15 22.37 48.69
N GLY A 144 -25.06 21.69 47.95
CA GLY A 144 -25.46 21.85 46.53
C GLY A 144 -26.41 23.02 46.20
N PRO A 145 -27.38 22.94 45.23
CA PRO A 145 -27.82 21.83 44.36
C PRO A 145 -27.95 22.15 42.83
N GLU A 146 -28.14 21.08 42.04
CA GLU A 146 -28.90 20.90 40.77
C GLU A 146 -28.80 21.90 39.59
N THR A 147 -28.44 21.41 38.38
CA THR A 147 -29.34 21.25 37.20
C THR A 147 -28.60 20.90 35.90
N GLY A 148 -29.12 19.92 35.16
CA GLY A 148 -29.38 20.04 33.72
C GLY A 148 -28.25 19.81 32.68
N THR A 149 -28.43 18.72 31.93
CA THR A 149 -28.32 18.63 30.46
C THR A 149 -26.94 18.34 29.84
N GLY A 150 -26.90 17.24 29.07
CA GLY A 150 -25.93 17.03 28.00
C GLY A 150 -25.06 15.79 28.19
N SER A 151 -25.59 14.60 27.89
CA SER A 151 -24.76 13.43 27.62
C SER A 151 -24.31 13.43 26.16
N ASP A 152 -23.02 13.21 25.98
CA ASP A 152 -22.21 13.10 24.75
C ASP A 152 -21.91 14.41 23.99
N PRO A 153 -20.68 14.59 23.43
CA PRO A 153 -19.89 13.54 22.80
C PRO A 153 -18.39 13.49 23.17
N GLY A 154 -17.76 12.32 22.99
CA GLY A 154 -16.39 12.29 22.48
C GLY A 154 -15.38 11.48 23.29
N ALA A 155 -15.31 10.19 23.00
CA ALA A 155 -14.04 9.49 22.96
C ALA A 155 -13.97 8.76 21.62
N GLY A 156 -13.48 9.47 20.60
CA GLY A 156 -13.18 8.91 19.29
C GLY A 156 -12.03 7.90 19.41
N MET A 157 -12.37 6.66 19.69
CA MET A 157 -11.49 5.52 19.43
C MET A 157 -11.70 5.10 17.97
N SER A 158 -10.82 5.61 17.12
CA SER A 158 -10.30 4.95 15.92
C SER A 158 -11.33 4.32 14.97
N ASP A 159 -12.04 5.16 14.22
CA ASP A 159 -12.82 4.75 13.03
C ASP A 159 -11.91 4.16 11.92
N SER A 160 -10.59 4.32 12.04
CA SER A 160 -9.58 3.62 11.23
C SER A 160 -9.72 2.09 11.31
N SER A 161 -10.11 1.56 12.46
CA SER A 161 -10.22 0.10 12.68
C SER A 161 -11.41 -0.58 11.98
N ARG A 162 -12.35 0.20 11.41
CA ARG A 162 -13.52 -0.35 10.70
C ARG A 162 -13.29 -0.48 9.19
N ALA A 163 -12.51 0.42 8.59
CA ALA A 163 -12.15 0.32 7.17
C ALA A 163 -11.07 -0.75 6.92
N ASP A 164 -10.14 -0.95 7.88
CA ASP A 164 -9.17 -2.05 7.86
C ASP A 164 -9.84 -3.44 7.89
N ARG A 165 -11.10 -3.52 8.34
CA ARG A 165 -11.90 -4.74 8.39
C ARG A 165 -12.79 -4.97 7.16
N ALA A 166 -12.65 -4.18 6.10
CA ALA A 166 -13.15 -4.59 4.80
C ALA A 166 -12.35 -5.83 4.41
N GLY A 167 -12.96 -7.02 4.47
CA GLY A 167 -12.34 -8.35 4.58
C GLY A 167 -11.39 -8.79 3.46
N VAL A 168 -10.36 -7.99 3.20
CA VAL A 168 -9.23 -8.28 2.33
C VAL A 168 -8.18 -8.99 3.17
N ALA A 169 -7.61 -10.07 2.64
CA ALA A 169 -6.56 -10.81 3.32
C ALA A 169 -5.37 -9.90 3.67
N GLU A 170 -4.77 -10.11 4.85
CA GLU A 170 -3.58 -9.37 5.26
C GLU A 170 -2.40 -9.65 4.32
N PRO A 171 -1.54 -8.64 4.07
CA PRO A 171 -0.37 -8.80 3.22
C PRO A 171 0.64 -9.77 3.82
N THR A 172 1.34 -10.49 2.95
CA THR A 172 2.34 -11.49 3.34
C THR A 172 3.78 -11.05 3.07
N HIS A 173 3.97 -9.96 2.32
CA HIS A 173 5.28 -9.45 1.94
C HIS A 173 5.36 -7.93 2.11
N ARG A 174 6.57 -7.40 2.26
CA ARG A 174 6.89 -5.96 2.25
C ARG A 174 7.90 -5.70 1.13
N LEU A 175 7.71 -4.60 0.41
CA LEU A 175 8.67 -4.13 -0.58
C LEU A 175 9.83 -3.43 0.11
N VAL A 176 11.06 -3.82 -0.23
CA VAL A 176 12.27 -3.10 0.18
C VAL A 176 12.75 -2.15 -0.91
N GLU A 177 13.69 -1.28 -0.55
CA GLU A 177 14.25 -0.26 -1.43
C GLU A 177 14.68 -0.84 -2.79
N PRO A 178 14.17 -0.28 -3.90
CA PRO A 178 14.37 -0.84 -5.22
C PRO A 178 15.72 -0.49 -5.83
N LEU A 179 16.15 -1.31 -6.78
CA LEU A 179 17.32 -1.06 -7.61
C LEU A 179 16.91 -0.85 -9.07
N TYR A 180 17.45 0.18 -9.72
CA TYR A 180 17.20 0.48 -11.13
C TYR A 180 18.24 -0.24 -11.99
N VAL A 181 17.76 -1.07 -12.92
CA VAL A 181 18.57 -1.93 -13.78
C VAL A 181 18.23 -1.72 -15.24
N ARG A 182 19.24 -1.70 -16.11
CA ARG A 182 19.06 -1.86 -17.55
C ARG A 182 19.39 -3.31 -17.93
N ARG A 183 18.40 -4.05 -18.46
CA ARG A 183 18.63 -5.41 -18.98
C ARG A 183 19.51 -5.35 -20.22
N VAL A 184 20.44 -6.30 -20.34
CA VAL A 184 21.28 -6.48 -21.52
C VAL A 184 21.02 -7.90 -22.02
N ASP A 185 20.69 -8.05 -23.30
CA ASP A 185 20.32 -9.34 -23.93
C ASP A 185 19.18 -10.09 -23.21
N GLY A 186 18.27 -9.36 -22.55
CA GLY A 186 17.12 -9.93 -21.84
C GLY A 186 17.41 -10.40 -20.42
N GLU A 187 18.66 -10.32 -19.97
CA GLU A 187 19.06 -10.72 -18.62
C GLU A 187 19.21 -9.49 -17.70
N ILE A 188 18.81 -9.66 -16.44
CA ILE A 188 19.12 -8.72 -15.36
C ILE A 188 20.55 -9.03 -14.92
N PRO A 189 21.50 -8.08 -15.01
CA PRO A 189 22.84 -8.31 -14.50
C PRO A 189 22.81 -8.68 -13.01
N GLU A 190 23.67 -9.62 -12.59
CA GLU A 190 23.87 -10.04 -11.20
C GLU A 190 24.52 -8.91 -10.37
N TYR A 191 23.81 -7.79 -10.17
CA TYR A 191 24.18 -6.80 -9.15
C TYR A 191 23.70 -7.28 -7.77
N ASP A 192 24.27 -6.66 -6.73
CA ASP A 192 24.10 -6.96 -5.30
C ASP A 192 22.65 -6.68 -4.84
N LEU A 193 21.69 -7.46 -5.35
CA LEU A 193 20.34 -7.52 -4.80
C LEU A 193 20.49 -7.94 -3.34
N ARG A 194 19.81 -7.22 -2.43
CA ARG A 194 19.78 -7.58 -1.02
C ARG A 194 19.37 -9.06 -0.90
N ASP A 195 19.84 -9.74 0.15
CA ASP A 195 19.40 -11.10 0.46
C ASP A 195 17.91 -11.05 0.86
N VAL A 196 17.03 -11.29 -0.12
CA VAL A 196 15.57 -11.21 -0.01
C VAL A 196 14.95 -12.53 -0.50
N GLU A 197 13.76 -12.85 -0.01
CA GLU A 197 13.11 -14.13 -0.35
C GLU A 197 12.69 -14.20 -1.81
N ASP A 198 12.21 -13.08 -2.36
CA ASP A 198 11.74 -12.99 -3.74
C ASP A 198 11.91 -11.54 -4.27
N THR A 199 11.62 -11.32 -5.55
CA THR A 199 11.72 -10.01 -6.20
C THR A 199 10.47 -9.67 -7.00
N LEU A 200 10.16 -8.37 -7.05
CA LEU A 200 9.14 -7.82 -7.95
C LEU A 200 9.84 -6.93 -8.97
N VAL A 201 9.82 -7.35 -10.23
CA VAL A 201 10.41 -6.57 -11.33
C VAL A 201 9.34 -5.71 -12.01
N VAL A 202 9.62 -4.42 -12.13
CA VAL A 202 8.79 -3.45 -12.83
C VAL A 202 9.54 -2.95 -14.06
N ARG A 203 9.00 -3.19 -15.25
CA ARG A 203 9.43 -2.57 -16.50
C ARG A 203 9.03 -1.10 -16.52
N LEU A 204 9.97 -0.25 -16.92
CA LEU A 204 9.84 1.19 -16.95
C LEU A 204 9.94 1.73 -18.37
N THR A 205 9.44 2.94 -18.56
CA THR A 205 9.82 3.76 -19.71
C THR A 205 11.24 4.33 -19.51
N GLU A 206 11.93 4.69 -20.59
CA GLU A 206 13.23 5.36 -20.51
C GLU A 206 13.16 6.65 -19.66
N ALA A 207 12.06 7.39 -19.78
CA ALA A 207 11.82 8.63 -19.04
C ALA A 207 11.64 8.40 -17.52
N GLU A 208 11.15 7.23 -17.11
CA GLU A 208 11.03 6.86 -15.69
C GLU A 208 12.35 6.31 -15.13
N TYR A 209 13.24 5.84 -15.99
CA TYR A 209 14.54 5.30 -15.62
C TYR A 209 15.62 6.38 -15.45
N SER A 210 15.49 7.51 -16.15
CA SER A 210 16.52 8.56 -16.28
C SER A 210 16.43 9.72 -15.30
#